data_AF-A0A932J2V5-F1
#
_entry.id   AF-A0A932J2V5-F1
#
_cell.length_a   1.000
_cell.length_b   1.000
_cell.length_c   1.000
_cell.angle_alpha   90.00
_cell.angle_beta   90.00
_cell.angle_gamma   90.00
#
_symmetry.space_group_name_H-M   'P 1'
#
loop_
_entity.id
_entity.type
_entity.pdbx_description
1 polymer ?
#
loop_
_entity_poly.entity_id
_entity_poly.type
_entity_poly.pdbx_seq_one_letter_code
_entity_poly.pdbx_strand_id
1 'polypeptide(L)'
;MYKIGYPFWRFAARLGIQLRLRVDVTFDAEAKVFVATSGDLRGLVCGADTMDELVKQVNFAITDLLELELQSSPNQAPITDLRLPMPA
;
A
#
# COMPACT_ATOMS: atom_id res chain seq x y z
N MET A 1 -10.50 -9.08 -15.43
CA MET A 1 -10.14 -8.17 -14.32
C MET A 1 -9.02 -8.82 -13.52
N TYR A 2 -7.80 -8.29 -13.58
CA TYR A 2 -6.60 -8.92 -12.99
C TYR A 2 -6.45 -8.48 -11.52
N LYS A 3 -6.17 -9.40 -10.59
CA LYS A 3 -6.06 -9.07 -9.16
C LYS A 3 -4.67 -8.53 -8.82
N ILE A 4 -4.62 -7.48 -8.00
CA ILE A 4 -3.38 -6.99 -7.41
C ILE A 4 -2.85 -8.08 -6.46
N GLY A 5 -1.53 -8.33 -6.48
CA GLY A 5 -0.91 -9.42 -5.72
C GLY A 5 -0.65 -10.72 -6.49
N TYR A 6 -1.23 -10.90 -7.69
CA TYR A 6 -0.88 -12.02 -8.59
C TYR A 6 0.44 -11.75 -9.35
N PRO A 7 1.25 -12.77 -9.69
CA PRO A 7 2.49 -12.56 -10.42
C PRO A 7 2.25 -11.76 -11.72
N PHE A 8 3.17 -10.84 -12.01
CA PHE A 8 3.12 -9.91 -13.16
C PHE A 8 1.97 -8.88 -13.17
N TRP A 9 1.24 -8.69 -12.07
CA TRP A 9 0.20 -7.64 -11.98
C TRP A 9 0.75 -6.24 -12.29
N ARG A 10 2.00 -5.95 -11.89
CA ARG A 10 2.69 -4.68 -12.20
C ARG A 10 2.87 -4.44 -13.70
N PHE A 11 3.07 -5.50 -14.49
CA PHE A 11 3.18 -5.40 -15.95
C PHE A 11 1.81 -5.17 -16.59
N ALA A 12 0.78 -5.88 -16.12
CA ALA A 12 -0.60 -5.63 -16.53
C ALA A 12 -1.04 -4.19 -16.24
N ALA A 13 -0.66 -3.64 -15.08
CA ALA A 13 -0.87 -2.24 -14.72
C ALA A 13 -0.23 -1.28 -15.74
N ARG A 14 1.04 -1.54 -16.11
CA ARG A 14 1.79 -0.75 -17.10
C ARG A 14 1.19 -0.81 -18.50
N LEU A 15 0.53 -1.92 -18.85
CA LEU A 15 -0.19 -2.08 -20.12
C LEU A 15 -1.58 -1.42 -20.13
N GLY A 16 -1.98 -0.72 -19.06
CA GLY A 16 -3.27 -0.05 -18.96
C GLY A 16 -4.44 -0.99 -18.67
N ILE A 17 -4.18 -2.20 -18.17
CA ILE A 17 -5.24 -3.16 -17.81
C ILE A 17 -5.85 -2.74 -16.47
N GLN A 18 -7.18 -2.68 -16.41
CA GLN A 18 -7.90 -2.43 -15.16
C GLN A 18 -7.63 -3.52 -14.12
N LEU A 19 -7.06 -3.11 -12.99
CA LEU A 19 -6.76 -3.94 -11.84
C LEU A 19 -7.97 -3.99 -10.89
N ARG A 20 -8.12 -5.10 -10.17
CA ARG A 20 -9.09 -5.26 -9.09
C ARG A 20 -8.34 -5.31 -7.76
N LEU A 21 -8.68 -4.40 -6.86
CA LEU A 21 -8.18 -4.36 -5.49
C LEU A 21 -9.31 -4.69 -4.52
N ARG A 22 -9.08 -5.57 -3.57
CA ARG A 22 -9.98 -5.75 -2.42
C ARG A 22 -9.46 -4.95 -1.23
N VAL A 23 -10.32 -4.13 -0.65
CA VAL A 23 -10.05 -3.41 0.60
C VAL A 23 -11.00 -3.97 1.65
N ASP A 24 -10.45 -4.44 2.76
CA ASP A 24 -11.22 -4.90 3.92
C ASP A 24 -11.23 -3.78 4.97
N VAL A 25 -12.43 -3.40 5.40
CA VAL A 25 -12.66 -2.32 6.36
C VAL A 25 -13.14 -2.90 7.67
N THR A 26 -12.48 -2.54 8.76
CA THR A 26 -12.80 -2.93 10.12
C THR A 26 -13.00 -1.69 10.98
N PHE A 27 -14.04 -1.68 11.82
CA PHE A 27 -14.24 -0.60 12.77
C PHE A 27 -13.53 -0.93 14.09
N ASP A 28 -12.64 -0.04 14.52
CA ASP A 28 -11.98 -0.12 15.82
C ASP A 28 -12.86 0.61 16.85
N ALA A 29 -13.44 -0.14 17.78
CA ALA A 29 -14.32 0.40 18.80
C ALA A 29 -13.58 1.17 19.91
N GLU A 30 -12.28 0.91 20.10
CA GLU A 30 -11.45 1.57 21.11
C GLU A 30 -11.04 2.97 20.63
N ALA A 31 -10.59 3.05 19.38
CA ALA A 31 -10.24 4.32 18.74
C ALA A 31 -11.46 5.05 18.14
N LYS A 32 -12.59 4.38 17.96
CA LYS A 32 -13.81 4.86 17.26
C LYS A 32 -13.55 5.29 15.81
N VAL A 33 -12.63 4.62 15.13
CA VAL A 33 -12.26 4.90 13.73
C VAL A 33 -12.48 3.69 12.85
N PHE A 34 -12.76 3.93 11.58
CA PHE A 34 -12.72 2.90 10.56
C PHE A 34 -11.28 2.72 10.07
N VAL A 35 -10.83 1.48 9.98
CA VAL A 35 -9.51 1.10 9.48
C VAL A 35 -9.69 0.29 8.21
N ALA A 36 -9.09 0.74 7.12
CA ALA A 36 -9.04 0.06 5.84
C ALA A 36 -7.67 -0.57 5.65
N THR A 37 -7.67 -1.86 5.31
CA THR A 37 -6.46 -2.62 4.98
C THR A 37 -6.67 -3.42 3.70
N SER A 38 -5.59 -3.84 3.05
CA SER A 38 -5.69 -4.75 1.91
C SER A 38 -4.57 -5.79 1.94
N GLY A 39 -4.94 -7.06 1.72
CA GLY A 39 -3.97 -8.13 1.48
C GLY A 39 -3.38 -8.10 0.07
N ASP A 40 -4.05 -7.44 -0.88
CA ASP A 40 -3.65 -7.38 -2.28
C ASP A 40 -2.58 -6.29 -2.50
N LEU A 41 -2.72 -5.14 -1.84
CA LEU A 41 -1.76 -4.02 -1.91
C LEU A 41 -1.00 -3.88 -0.60
N ARG A 42 0.26 -4.36 -0.63
CA ARG A 42 1.13 -4.35 0.55
C ARG A 42 1.42 -2.91 0.99
N GLY A 43 1.18 -2.63 2.27
CA GLY A 43 1.38 -1.30 2.84
C GLY A 43 0.14 -0.40 2.85
N LEU A 44 -0.99 -0.84 2.29
CA LEU A 44 -2.25 -0.10 2.38
C LEU A 44 -2.85 -0.24 3.78
N VAL A 45 -2.72 0.81 4.59
CA VAL A 45 -3.38 0.97 5.88
C VAL A 45 -3.85 2.42 5.99
N CYS A 46 -5.16 2.64 6.09
CA CYS A 46 -5.75 3.97 6.25
C CYS A 46 -6.79 3.96 7.37
N GLY A 47 -6.86 5.04 8.14
CA GLY A 47 -7.86 5.23 9.19
C GLY A 47 -8.65 6.51 9.00
N ALA A 48 -9.94 6.52 9.31
CA ALA A 48 -10.77 7.74 9.35
C ALA A 48 -11.98 7.59 10.27
N ASP A 49 -12.50 8.72 10.76
CA ASP A 49 -13.66 8.76 11.66
C ASP A 49 -14.97 8.45 10.94
N THR A 50 -15.02 8.74 9.64
CA THR A 50 -16.20 8.50 8.78
C THR A 50 -15.86 7.64 7.57
N MET A 51 -16.87 6.92 7.07
CA MET A 51 -16.71 6.08 5.88
C MET A 51 -16.36 6.91 4.63
N ASP A 52 -16.91 8.11 4.48
CA ASP A 52 -16.65 8.97 3.32
C ASP A 52 -15.19 9.45 3.29
N GLU A 53 -14.66 9.87 4.44
CA GLU A 53 -13.25 10.24 4.59
C GLU A 53 -12.34 9.03 4.39
N LEU A 54 -12.72 7.86 4.90
CA LEU A 54 -11.97 6.63 4.70
C LEU A 54 -11.82 6.32 3.20
N VAL A 55 -12.91 6.41 2.44
CA VAL A 55 -12.89 6.15 0.99
C VAL A 55 -11.97 7.14 0.27
N LYS A 56 -11.98 8.42 0.64
CA LYS A 56 -11.06 9.41 0.07
C LYS A 56 -9.61 9.07 0.39
N GLN A 57 -9.29 8.84 1.66
CA GLN A 57 -7.93 8.50 2.11
C GLN A 57 -7.41 7.23 1.44
N VAL A 58 -8.25 6.20 1.37
CA VAL A 58 -7.92 4.93 0.70
C VAL A 58 -7.63 5.16 -0.79
N ASN A 59 -8.44 5.95 -1.50
CA ASN A 59 -8.18 6.23 -2.92
C ASN A 59 -6.85 6.99 -3.14
N PHE A 60 -6.53 7.97 -2.29
CA PHE A 60 -5.24 8.66 -2.34
C PHE A 60 -4.08 7.70 -2.06
N ALA A 61 -4.16 6.94 -0.97
CA ALA A 61 -3.12 5.99 -0.59
C ALA A 61 -2.92 4.89 -1.64
N ILE A 62 -3.99 4.38 -2.26
CA ILE A 62 -3.88 3.41 -3.37
C ILE A 62 -3.12 4.03 -4.53
N THR A 63 -3.42 5.28 -4.89
CA THR A 63 -2.76 5.96 -6.02
C THR A 63 -1.27 6.11 -5.74
N ASP A 64 -0.90 6.62 -4.56
CA ASP A 64 0.49 6.83 -4.15
C ASP A 64 1.26 5.50 -4.07
N LEU A 65 0.67 4.47 -3.47
CA LEU A 65 1.29 3.15 -3.35
C LEU A 65 1.47 2.47 -4.71
N LEU A 66 0.48 2.60 -5.61
CA LEU A 66 0.60 2.10 -6.97
C LEU A 66 1.69 2.84 -7.74
N GLU A 67 1.77 4.16 -7.59
CA GLU A 67 2.83 4.96 -8.20
C GLU A 67 4.21 4.52 -7.69
N LEU A 68 4.38 4.37 -6.38
CA LEU A 68 5.60 3.86 -5.76
C LEU A 68 5.96 2.46 -6.27
N GLU A 69 5.00 1.53 -6.32
CA GLU A 69 5.20 0.17 -6.80
C GLU A 69 5.56 0.09 -8.29
N LEU A 70 5.03 1.01 -9.11
CA LEU A 70 5.26 1.07 -10.56
C LEU A 70 6.52 1.88 -10.94
N GLN A 71 6.94 2.82 -10.09
CA GLN A 71 8.18 3.59 -10.26
C GLN A 71 9.39 2.90 -9.62
N SER A 72 9.17 1.98 -8.66
CA SER A 72 10.26 1.31 -7.95
C SER A 72 11.11 0.43 -8.85
N SER A 73 12.29 0.96 -9.20
CA SER A 73 13.47 0.19 -9.59
C SER A 73 14.54 0.36 -8.52
N PRO A 74 15.01 -0.70 -7.83
CA PRO A 74 16.39 -0.72 -7.38
C PRO A 74 17.18 -1.55 -8.39
N ASN A 75 17.88 -0.89 -9.32
CA ASN A 75 18.80 -1.58 -10.23
C ASN A 75 20.06 -2.09 -9.47
N GLN A 76 20.28 -1.65 -8.23
CA GLN A 76 21.35 -2.11 -7.34
C GLN A 76 20.91 -2.05 -5.88
N ALA A 77 21.40 -3.01 -5.07
CA ALA A 77 21.17 -3.02 -3.63
C ALA A 77 21.88 -1.82 -2.96
N PRO A 78 21.28 -1.18 -1.95
CA PRO A 78 21.99 -0.20 -1.14
C PRO A 78 23.09 -0.90 -0.34
N ILE A 79 24.35 -0.56 -0.59
CA ILE A 79 25.45 -0.97 0.28
C ILE A 79 25.27 -0.22 1.60
N THR A 80 24.95 -0.96 2.66
CA THR A 80 24.61 -0.38 3.96
C THR A 80 25.80 -0.54 4.91
N ASP A 81 26.51 0.54 5.21
CA ASP A 81 27.56 0.59 6.24
C ASP A 81 26.93 0.99 7.58
N LEU A 82 26.71 0.01 8.45
CA LEU A 82 26.15 0.23 9.79
C LEU A 82 27.28 0.41 10.80
N ARG A 83 27.42 1.62 11.35
CA ARG A 83 28.37 1.91 12.43
C ARG A 83 27.65 1.93 13.77
N LEU A 84 28.03 1.01 14.63
CA LEU A 84 27.53 0.93 16.00
C LEU A 84 28.48 1.72 16.93
N PRO A 85 27.96 2.58 17.84
CA PRO A 85 28.80 3.18 18.87
C PRO A 85 29.22 2.09 19.87
N MET A 86 30.52 2.04 20.19
CA MET A 86 31.00 1.18 21.29
C MET A 86 30.46 1.71 22.62
N PRO A 87 30.00 0.83 23.53
CA PRO A 87 29.53 1.24 24.85
C PRO A 87 30.72 1.74 25.70
N ALA A 88 30.51 2.84 26.40
CA ALA A 88 31.43 3.39 27.42
C ALA A 88 31.25 2.66 28.77
#